data_AF-A0A0N4WWP8-F1
#
_entry.id   AF-A0A0N4WWP8-F1
#
_cell.length_a   1.000
_cell.length_b   1.000
_cell.length_c   1.000
_cell.angle_alpha   90.00
_cell.angle_beta   90.00
_cell.angle_gamma   90.00
#
_symmetry.space_group_name_H-M   'P 1'
#
loop_
_entity.id
_entity.type
_entity.pdbx_description
1 polymer ?
#
loop_
_entity_poly.entity_id
_entity_poly.type
_entity_poly.pdbx_seq_one_letter_code
_entity_poly.pdbx_strand_id
1 'polypeptide(L)'
;LRGIIIIQDFRGEFSIYLELRSTASKKQVPESCVKQGADGCGGFGSCLYCNACKTFSENVGVHAQLLLDGSPIKCSDGLSKGTYNNLKLAFCLPPLEDILRTQGLTKETFLQLVRSDDSSSVRSMGIFATVYIFDTDVSKQMQTQARIESVYRKSKKSFFKDEPLPADVYWSLPFNMMIKNQQVYVACHKIYGNLKINQN
;
A
#
# COMPACT_ATOMS: atom_id res chain seq x y z
N LEU A 1 -11.85 17.62 -5.90
CA LEU A 1 -10.68 16.72 -5.88
C LEU A 1 -9.50 17.52 -6.43
N ARG A 2 -8.44 17.75 -5.63
CA ARG A 2 -7.21 18.39 -6.15
C ARG A 2 -6.44 17.32 -6.94
N GLY A 3 -5.93 17.67 -8.12
CA GLY A 3 -5.16 16.76 -8.97
C GLY A 3 -3.91 16.19 -8.30
N ILE A 4 -3.31 15.17 -8.90
CA ILE A 4 -2.05 14.58 -8.46
C ILE A 4 -0.91 15.53 -8.82
N ILE A 5 -0.03 15.81 -7.86
CA ILE A 5 1.12 16.70 -8.04
C ILE A 5 2.36 15.84 -8.23
N ILE A 6 2.98 15.96 -9.41
CA ILE A 6 4.31 15.44 -9.70
C ILE A 6 5.30 16.57 -9.40
N ILE A 7 6.22 16.33 -8.46
CA ILE A 7 7.13 17.38 -7.96
C ILE A 7 8.40 17.50 -8.82
N GLN A 8 8.75 16.45 -9.55
CA GLN A 8 9.91 16.37 -10.43
C GLN A 8 9.63 15.45 -11.62
N ASP A 9 10.20 15.79 -12.78
CA ASP A 9 10.19 14.92 -13.96
C ASP A 9 10.81 13.55 -13.62
N PHE A 10 10.13 12.47 -14.00
CA PHE A 10 10.71 11.12 -13.94
C PHE A 10 10.48 10.40 -15.26
N ARG A 11 11.42 9.53 -15.65
CA ARG A 11 11.38 8.68 -16.83
C ARG A 11 12.08 7.35 -16.50
N GLY A 12 11.76 6.30 -17.27
CA GLY A 12 12.31 4.97 -17.05
C GLY A 12 11.45 4.10 -16.13
N GLU A 13 12.04 3.01 -15.65
CA GLU A 13 11.37 2.14 -14.67
C GLU A 13 11.19 2.89 -13.34
N PHE A 14 9.98 2.83 -12.79
CA PHE A 14 9.65 3.41 -11.49
C PHE A 14 8.92 2.38 -10.65
N SER A 15 8.94 2.60 -9.34
CA SER A 15 8.24 1.77 -8.36
C SER A 15 7.17 2.57 -7.63
N ILE A 16 6.11 1.87 -7.21
CA ILE A 16 5.00 2.45 -6.45
C ILE A 16 4.99 1.80 -5.09
N TYR A 17 5.15 2.58 -4.03
CA TYR A 17 4.83 2.12 -2.68
C TYR A 17 3.39 2.54 -2.34
N LEU A 18 2.55 1.56 -2.05
CA LEU A 18 1.21 1.79 -1.55
C LEU A 18 1.26 1.65 -0.03
N GLU A 19 1.01 2.73 0.71
CA GLU A 19 0.82 2.70 2.16
C GLU A 19 -0.66 2.58 2.47
N LEU A 20 -1.07 1.50 3.13
CA LEU A 20 -2.46 1.25 3.50
C LEU A 20 -2.68 1.44 4.99
N ARG A 21 -3.79 2.08 5.36
CA ARG A 21 -4.25 2.24 6.74
C ARG A 21 -5.76 2.02 6.83
N SER A 22 -6.17 1.40 7.92
CA SER A 22 -7.58 1.31 8.35
C SER A 22 -8.09 2.59 9.03
N THR A 23 -7.20 3.52 9.41
CA THR A 23 -7.56 4.79 10.06
C THR A 23 -6.81 5.99 9.47
N ALA A 24 -7.38 7.19 9.62
CA ALA A 24 -6.73 8.44 9.25
C ALA A 24 -5.54 8.81 10.16
N SER A 25 -5.39 8.11 11.29
CA SER A 25 -4.41 8.46 12.32
C SER A 25 -3.00 8.11 11.86
N LYS A 26 -2.12 9.11 11.89
CA LYS A 26 -0.67 8.92 11.67
C LYS A 26 0.05 8.30 12.87
N LYS A 27 -0.60 8.21 14.03
CA LYS A 27 -0.01 7.62 15.25
C LYS A 27 0.07 6.09 15.15
N GLN A 28 -0.88 5.48 14.43
CA GLN A 28 -0.85 4.06 14.13
C GLN A 28 0.15 3.80 12.99
N VAL A 29 0.90 2.72 13.05
CA VAL A 29 1.72 2.30 11.91
C VAL A 29 0.81 1.78 10.79
N PRO A 30 1.20 1.94 9.51
CA PRO A 30 0.48 1.33 8.39
C PRO A 30 0.31 -0.18 8.51
N GLU A 31 -0.66 -0.71 7.76
CA GLU A 31 -0.86 -2.15 7.61
C GLU A 31 0.42 -2.80 7.07
N SER A 32 0.88 -3.89 7.68
CA SER A 32 2.14 -4.55 7.29
C SER A 32 2.06 -5.14 5.88
N CYS A 33 3.19 -5.17 5.17
CA CYS A 33 3.27 -5.90 3.90
C CYS A 33 3.30 -7.42 4.16
N VAL A 34 2.37 -8.16 3.59
CA VAL A 34 2.29 -9.62 3.69
C VAL A 34 2.46 -10.27 2.32
N LYS A 35 3.01 -11.48 2.29
CA LYS A 35 3.29 -12.24 1.05
C LYS A 35 4.16 -11.45 0.05
N GLN A 36 5.09 -10.63 0.54
CA GLN A 36 6.07 -9.93 -0.29
C GLN A 36 6.98 -10.94 -1.00
N GLY A 37 7.31 -10.66 -2.26
CA GLY A 37 8.29 -11.43 -3.02
C GLY A 37 9.68 -11.38 -2.39
N ALA A 38 10.52 -12.37 -2.70
CA ALA A 38 11.91 -12.42 -2.23
C ALA A 38 12.76 -11.25 -2.75
N ASP A 39 12.32 -10.64 -3.85
CA ASP A 39 12.86 -9.43 -4.45
C ASP A 39 12.44 -8.14 -3.72
N GLY A 40 11.59 -8.23 -2.69
CA GLY A 40 11.07 -7.07 -1.97
C GLY A 40 9.90 -6.38 -2.67
N CYS A 41 9.34 -7.01 -3.71
CA CYS A 41 8.28 -6.47 -4.53
C CYS A 41 6.97 -7.24 -4.36
N GLY A 42 5.84 -6.56 -4.55
CA GLY A 42 4.50 -7.13 -4.44
C GLY A 42 4.10 -7.48 -3.00
N GLY A 43 2.98 -8.18 -2.87
CA GLY A 43 2.35 -8.49 -1.59
C GLY A 43 1.07 -7.71 -1.36
N PHE A 44 0.56 -7.75 -0.13
CA PHE A 44 -0.65 -7.05 0.29
C PHE A 44 -0.40 -6.21 1.55
N GLY A 45 -1.11 -5.09 1.70
CA GLY A 45 -0.88 -4.13 2.77
C GLY A 45 0.01 -3.00 2.27
N SER A 46 0.92 -2.52 3.13
CA SER A 46 1.83 -1.44 2.74
C SER A 46 3.06 -1.96 2.00
N CYS A 47 2.95 -2.17 0.68
CA CYS A 47 3.95 -2.88 -0.14
C CYS A 47 4.51 -2.03 -1.28
N LEU A 48 5.71 -2.40 -1.74
CA LEU A 48 6.37 -1.84 -2.92
C LEU A 48 6.03 -2.68 -4.15
N TYR A 49 5.55 -2.04 -5.22
CA TYR A 49 5.34 -2.64 -6.53
C TYR A 49 6.43 -2.14 -7.46
N CYS A 50 7.39 -3.01 -7.75
CA CYS A 50 8.51 -2.73 -8.63
C CYS A 50 8.04 -2.76 -10.09
N ASN A 51 8.63 -1.91 -10.94
CA ASN A 51 8.35 -1.85 -12.38
C ASN A 51 6.87 -1.61 -12.70
N ALA A 52 6.28 -0.56 -12.11
CA ALA A 52 4.85 -0.26 -12.19
C ALA A 52 4.35 0.19 -13.59
N CYS A 53 5.24 0.23 -14.59
CA CYS A 53 4.89 0.48 -15.99
C CYS A 53 5.02 -0.75 -16.90
N LYS A 54 5.34 -1.94 -16.35
CA LYS A 54 5.13 -3.20 -17.10
C LYS A 54 3.62 -3.48 -17.18
N THR A 55 3.14 -3.71 -18.40
CA THR A 55 1.73 -3.99 -18.69
C THR A 55 1.30 -5.30 -18.02
N PHE A 56 0.01 -5.40 -17.67
CA PHE A 56 -0.61 -6.56 -17.03
C PHE A 56 -0.49 -7.85 -17.87
N SER A 57 0.65 -8.53 -17.83
CA SER A 57 0.80 -9.88 -18.39
C SER A 57 0.80 -10.91 -17.27
N GLU A 58 -0.30 -11.67 -17.20
CA GLU A 58 -0.47 -13.05 -16.72
C GLU A 58 0.05 -13.49 -15.34
N ASN A 59 0.51 -12.59 -14.46
CA ASN A 59 0.92 -12.99 -13.11
C ASN A 59 -0.19 -12.79 -12.09
N VAL A 60 -0.51 -13.84 -11.34
CA VAL A 60 -1.43 -13.84 -10.19
C VAL A 60 -0.75 -13.10 -9.03
N GLY A 61 -1.05 -11.82 -8.86
CA GLY A 61 -0.47 -10.98 -7.81
C GLY A 61 -1.27 -9.68 -7.65
N VAL A 62 -1.11 -9.00 -6.51
CA VAL A 62 -1.61 -7.64 -6.34
C VAL A 62 -0.74 -6.73 -7.20
N HIS A 63 -1.35 -5.97 -8.10
CA HIS A 63 -0.64 -5.10 -9.07
C HIS A 63 -1.08 -3.65 -8.91
N ALA A 64 -0.18 -2.70 -9.15
CA ALA A 64 -0.44 -1.26 -9.15
C ALA A 64 0.12 -0.63 -10.42
N GLN A 65 -0.70 0.10 -11.16
CA GLN A 65 -0.35 0.73 -12.44
C GLN A 65 -0.88 2.16 -12.52
N LEU A 66 -0.07 3.08 -13.06
CA LEU A 66 -0.51 4.45 -13.36
C LEU A 66 -1.16 4.53 -14.74
N LEU A 67 -2.32 5.17 -14.78
CA LEU A 67 -3.08 5.45 -15.99
C LEU A 67 -3.12 6.96 -16.23
N LEU A 68 -2.66 7.42 -17.38
CA LEU A 68 -2.84 8.79 -17.86
C LEU A 68 -3.90 8.78 -18.96
N ASP A 69 -4.96 9.58 -18.80
CA ASP A 69 -6.11 9.57 -19.72
C ASP A 69 -6.73 8.18 -19.90
N GLY A 70 -6.70 7.36 -18.84
CA GLY A 70 -7.19 5.98 -18.85
C GLY A 70 -6.25 4.96 -19.51
N SER A 71 -5.12 5.39 -20.07
CA SER A 71 -4.14 4.51 -20.70
C SER A 71 -2.91 4.28 -19.81
N PRO A 72 -2.35 3.06 -19.77
CA PRO A 72 -1.11 2.79 -19.02
C PRO A 72 0.04 3.69 -19.46
N ILE A 73 0.75 4.27 -18.48
CA ILE A 73 1.99 5.02 -18.76
C ILE A 73 3.09 4.04 -19.13
N LYS A 74 3.76 4.26 -20.27
CA LYS A 74 4.94 3.48 -20.65
C LYS A 74 6.15 3.97 -19.87
N CYS A 75 7.06 3.06 -19.51
CA CYS A 75 8.28 3.42 -18.78
C CYS A 75 9.16 4.42 -19.56
N SER A 76 9.13 4.40 -20.90
CA SER A 76 9.86 5.38 -21.73
C SER A 76 9.37 6.82 -21.54
N ASP A 77 8.07 6.98 -21.24
CA ASP A 77 7.39 8.25 -21.36
C ASP A 77 7.47 9.03 -20.04
N GLY A 78 7.35 8.32 -18.91
CA GLY A 78 7.41 8.92 -17.58
C GLY A 78 6.33 9.98 -17.36
N LEU A 79 6.57 10.92 -16.44
CA LEU A 79 5.73 12.12 -16.26
C LEU A 79 6.62 13.34 -15.99
N SER A 80 6.24 14.46 -16.59
CA SER A 80 6.83 15.75 -16.25
C SER A 80 6.28 16.29 -14.93
N LYS A 81 7.03 17.20 -14.31
CA LYS A 81 6.58 17.99 -13.17
C LYS A 81 5.31 18.75 -13.55
N GLY A 82 4.28 18.65 -12.71
CA GLY A 82 3.00 19.30 -12.99
C GLY A 82 1.86 18.80 -12.11
N THR A 83 0.69 19.38 -12.34
CA THR A 83 -0.56 18.93 -11.72
C THR A 83 -1.39 18.17 -12.75
N TYR A 84 -1.75 16.94 -12.44
CA TYR A 84 -2.50 16.04 -13.32
C TYR A 84 -3.88 15.76 -12.74
N ASN A 85 -4.93 16.08 -13.49
CA ASN A 85 -6.32 15.79 -13.11
C ASN A 85 -6.84 14.48 -13.71
N ASN A 86 -6.11 13.95 -14.69
CA ASN A 86 -6.41 12.76 -15.49
C ASN A 86 -5.52 11.55 -15.12
N LEU A 87 -4.62 11.71 -14.14
CA LEU A 87 -3.79 10.63 -13.64
C LEU A 87 -4.56 9.78 -12.61
N LYS A 88 -4.57 8.47 -12.81
CA LYS A 88 -5.26 7.50 -11.94
C LYS A 88 -4.30 6.38 -11.55
N LEU A 89 -4.45 5.83 -10.35
CA LEU A 89 -3.82 4.58 -9.95
C LEU A 89 -4.86 3.45 -10.07
N ALA A 90 -4.60 2.49 -10.95
CA ALA A 90 -5.31 1.22 -10.95
C ALA A 90 -4.57 0.24 -10.05
N PHE A 91 -5.25 -0.33 -9.07
CA PHE A 91 -4.69 -1.37 -8.22
C PHE A 91 -5.74 -2.41 -7.89
N CYS A 92 -5.33 -3.68 -7.80
CA CYS A 92 -6.20 -4.75 -7.35
C CYS A 92 -6.23 -4.76 -5.82
N LEU A 93 -7.41 -4.84 -5.22
CA LEU A 93 -7.53 -5.25 -3.82
C LEU A 93 -7.51 -6.79 -3.78
N PRO A 94 -6.89 -7.40 -2.77
CA PRO A 94 -6.96 -8.86 -2.63
C PRO A 94 -8.38 -9.29 -2.27
N PRO A 95 -8.66 -10.60 -2.26
CA PRO A 95 -9.90 -11.14 -1.71
C PRO A 95 -10.12 -10.67 -0.28
N LEU A 96 -11.39 -10.44 0.09
CA LEU A 96 -11.78 -9.96 1.42
C LEU A 96 -11.15 -10.79 2.54
N GLU A 97 -11.11 -12.11 2.41
CA GLU A 97 -10.54 -13.03 3.41
C GLU A 97 -9.06 -12.73 3.71
N ASP A 98 -8.30 -12.31 2.70
CA ASP A 98 -6.90 -11.91 2.88
C ASP A 98 -6.79 -10.57 3.62
N ILE A 99 -7.71 -9.63 3.39
CA ILE A 99 -7.81 -8.35 4.13
C ILE A 99 -8.17 -8.60 5.60
N LEU A 100 -9.15 -9.47 5.85
CA LEU A 100 -9.60 -9.78 7.20
C LEU A 100 -8.50 -10.47 8.00
N ARG A 101 -7.81 -11.43 7.39
CA ARG A 101 -6.69 -12.13 8.03
C ARG A 101 -5.57 -11.17 8.46
N THR A 102 -5.23 -10.16 7.65
CA THR A 102 -4.22 -9.16 8.07
C THR A 102 -4.68 -8.29 9.24
N GLN A 103 -5.98 -8.15 9.42
CA GLN A 103 -6.58 -7.42 10.54
C GLN A 103 -6.82 -8.32 11.77
N GLY A 104 -6.41 -9.59 11.72
CA GLY A 104 -6.67 -10.57 12.77
C GLY A 104 -8.14 -10.95 12.90
N LEU A 105 -8.95 -10.70 11.86
CA LEU A 105 -10.38 -10.98 11.83
C LEU A 105 -10.66 -12.20 10.95
N THR A 106 -11.60 -13.05 11.38
CA THR A 106 -12.20 -14.04 10.48
C THR A 106 -13.36 -13.41 9.73
N LYS A 107 -13.81 -14.04 8.64
CA LYS A 107 -15.01 -13.63 7.91
C LYS A 107 -16.22 -13.61 8.84
N GLU A 108 -16.31 -14.58 9.73
CA GLU A 108 -17.41 -14.74 10.69
C GLU A 108 -17.40 -13.62 11.73
N THR A 109 -16.25 -13.34 12.35
CA THR A 109 -16.08 -12.24 13.31
C THR A 109 -16.33 -10.90 12.63
N PHE A 110 -15.82 -10.71 11.42
CA PHE A 110 -16.06 -9.50 10.66
C PHE A 110 -17.54 -9.32 10.30
N LEU A 111 -18.23 -10.38 9.85
CA LEU A 111 -19.67 -10.33 9.58
C LEU A 111 -20.47 -10.05 10.85
N GLN A 112 -20.06 -10.58 12.00
CA GLN A 112 -20.68 -10.24 13.29
C GLN A 112 -20.43 -8.77 13.68
N LEU A 113 -19.25 -8.22 13.40
CA LEU A 113 -18.91 -6.82 13.64
C LEU A 113 -19.65 -5.86 12.68
N VAL A 114 -19.97 -6.32 11.47
CA VAL A 114 -20.62 -5.52 10.43
C VAL A 114 -22.15 -5.63 10.45
N ARG A 115 -22.70 -6.69 11.05
CA ARG A 115 -24.12 -6.81 11.36
C ARG A 115 -24.48 -5.81 12.47
N SER A 116 -25.27 -4.81 12.11
CA SER A 116 -26.01 -3.98 13.07
C SER A 116 -27.34 -4.68 13.39
N ASP A 117 -27.87 -4.44 14.61
CA ASP A 117 -29.19 -4.94 15.03
C ASP A 117 -30.36 -4.42 14.16
N ASP A 118 -30.10 -3.43 13.30
CA ASP A 118 -31.06 -2.91 12.33
C ASP A 118 -30.72 -3.43 10.92
N SER A 119 -31.64 -4.19 10.36
CA SER A 119 -31.57 -5.02 9.15
C SER A 119 -31.33 -4.29 7.81
N SER A 120 -30.79 -3.07 7.80
CA SER A 120 -30.63 -2.29 6.57
C SER A 120 -29.27 -1.59 6.34
N SER A 121 -28.31 -1.64 7.26
CA SER A 121 -27.02 -0.96 7.06
C SER A 121 -25.80 -1.89 7.18
N VAL A 122 -25.14 -2.14 6.05
CA VAL A 122 -23.81 -2.76 6.02
C VAL A 122 -22.81 -1.71 6.51
N ARG A 123 -22.12 -1.98 7.64
CA ARG A 123 -21.01 -1.12 8.09
C ARG A 123 -19.91 -1.06 7.03
N SER A 124 -19.60 0.14 6.57
CA SER A 124 -18.47 0.40 5.67
C SER A 124 -17.17 0.52 6.44
N MET A 125 -16.09 -0.06 5.93
CA MET A 125 -14.74 0.12 6.49
C MET A 125 -13.99 1.20 5.71
N GLY A 126 -13.48 2.21 6.40
CA GLY A 126 -12.63 3.23 5.78
C GLY A 126 -11.24 2.66 5.44
N ILE A 127 -10.78 2.88 4.22
CA ILE A 127 -9.40 2.65 3.80
C ILE A 127 -8.78 3.98 3.41
N PHE A 128 -7.59 4.20 3.95
CA PHE A 128 -6.73 5.34 3.66
C PHE A 128 -5.51 4.78 2.95
N ALA A 129 -5.35 5.14 1.67
CA ALA A 129 -4.21 4.74 0.86
C ALA A 129 -3.35 5.97 0.55
N THR A 130 -2.05 5.90 0.82
CA THR A 130 -1.09 6.88 0.33
C THR A 130 -0.18 6.21 -0.68
N VAL A 131 -0.10 6.79 -1.87
CA VAL A 131 0.69 6.29 -2.99
C VAL A 131 1.96 7.12 -3.07
N TYR A 132 3.12 6.48 -3.09
CA TYR A 132 4.42 7.12 -3.30
C TYR A 132 5.05 6.55 -4.56
N ILE A 133 5.62 7.40 -5.41
CA ILE A 133 6.28 7.00 -6.66
C ILE A 133 7.78 7.27 -6.51
N PHE A 134 8.60 6.24 -6.70
CA PHE A 134 10.05 6.34 -6.66
C PHE A 134 10.61 6.14 -8.08
N ASP A 135 11.47 7.06 -8.50
CA ASP A 135 12.25 7.01 -9.74
C ASP A 135 13.60 6.28 -9.55
N THR A 136 13.86 5.78 -8.34
CA THR A 136 15.04 4.98 -7.99
C THR A 136 14.61 3.61 -7.47
N ASP A 137 15.50 2.61 -7.64
CA ASP A 137 15.27 1.28 -7.09
C ASP A 137 15.42 1.29 -5.56
N VAL A 138 14.30 1.13 -4.87
CA VAL A 138 14.19 1.04 -3.41
C VAL A 138 13.89 -0.38 -2.91
N SER A 139 13.94 -1.38 -3.80
CA SER A 139 13.63 -2.79 -3.47
C SER A 139 14.57 -3.36 -2.40
N LYS A 140 15.86 -3.03 -2.45
CA LYS A 140 16.85 -3.48 -1.46
C LYS A 140 16.56 -2.95 -0.06
N GLN A 141 16.11 -1.70 0.03
CA GLN A 141 15.71 -1.06 1.29
C GLN A 141 14.47 -1.77 1.85
N MET A 142 13.52 -2.16 0.99
CA MET A 142 12.36 -2.96 1.38
C MET A 142 12.73 -4.37 1.84
N GLN A 143 13.62 -5.07 1.13
CA GLN A 143 14.12 -6.38 1.56
C GLN A 143 14.81 -6.30 2.92
N THR A 144 15.62 -5.26 3.12
CA THR A 144 16.33 -5.02 4.38
C THR A 144 15.33 -4.76 5.51
N GLN A 145 14.31 -3.94 5.25
CA GLN A 145 13.21 -3.73 6.19
C GLN A 145 12.55 -5.06 6.55
N ALA A 146 12.06 -5.84 5.58
CA ALA A 146 11.41 -7.13 5.84
C ALA A 146 12.27 -8.10 6.68
N ARG A 147 13.59 -8.12 6.44
CA ARG A 147 14.54 -8.91 7.24
C ARG A 147 14.62 -8.41 8.68
N ILE A 148 14.75 -7.10 8.89
CA ILE A 148 14.79 -6.50 10.23
C ILE A 148 13.48 -6.77 10.97
N GLU A 149 12.33 -6.60 10.31
CA GLU A 149 11.02 -6.90 10.92
C GLU A 149 10.93 -8.39 11.31
N SER A 150 11.40 -9.30 10.46
CA SER A 150 11.43 -10.74 10.74
C SER A 150 12.31 -11.07 11.96
N VAL A 151 13.51 -10.48 12.05
CA VAL A 151 14.41 -10.66 13.20
C VAL A 151 13.80 -10.09 14.47
N TYR A 152 13.21 -8.90 14.40
CA TYR A 152 12.54 -8.27 15.54
C TYR A 152 11.42 -9.17 16.07
N ARG A 153 10.53 -9.66 15.19
CA ARG A 153 9.43 -10.57 15.54
C ARG A 153 9.92 -11.90 16.13
N LYS A 154 11.05 -12.44 15.65
CA LYS A 154 11.65 -13.66 16.21
C LYS A 154 12.30 -13.43 17.58
N SER A 155 12.92 -12.27 17.79
CA SER A 155 13.66 -11.92 19.00
C SER A 155 12.75 -11.54 20.18
N LYS A 156 11.61 -10.93 19.89
CA LYS A 156 10.59 -10.60 20.90
C LYS A 156 9.68 -11.80 21.10
N LYS A 157 9.83 -12.49 22.24
CA LYS A 157 8.79 -13.38 22.80
C LYS A 157 7.57 -12.54 23.23
N SER A 158 6.91 -11.84 22.31
CA SER A 158 5.63 -11.20 22.60
C SER A 158 4.56 -12.28 22.71
N PHE A 159 3.61 -12.09 23.62
CA PHE A 159 2.40 -12.91 23.73
C PHE A 159 1.54 -12.84 22.45
N PHE A 160 1.76 -11.85 21.58
CA PHE A 160 1.01 -11.64 20.34
C PHE A 160 1.93 -11.76 19.13
N LYS A 161 1.81 -12.90 18.43
CA LYS A 161 2.66 -13.31 17.31
C LYS A 161 2.57 -12.41 16.07
N ASP A 162 1.54 -11.56 16.02
CA ASP A 162 1.13 -10.79 14.83
C ASP A 162 0.91 -9.30 15.11
N GLU A 163 1.39 -8.78 16.25
CA GLU A 163 1.28 -7.34 16.53
C GLU A 163 2.14 -6.49 15.55
N PRO A 164 1.68 -5.28 15.19
CA PRO A 164 2.49 -4.34 14.44
C PRO A 164 3.74 -3.94 15.25
N LEU A 165 4.80 -3.52 14.55
CA LEU A 165 5.98 -2.98 15.22
C LEU A 165 5.61 -1.72 16.04
N PRO A 166 6.26 -1.49 17.20
CA PRO A 166 6.19 -0.21 17.87
C PRO A 166 6.50 0.94 16.91
N ALA A 167 5.77 2.04 17.01
CA ALA A 167 5.84 3.12 16.03
C ALA A 167 7.24 3.75 15.93
N ASP A 168 7.94 3.88 17.05
CA ASP A 168 9.33 4.34 17.12
C ASP A 168 10.28 3.42 16.35
N VAL A 169 10.14 2.11 16.50
CA VAL A 169 10.91 1.12 15.75
C VAL A 169 10.56 1.18 14.26
N TYR A 170 9.27 1.14 13.92
CA TYR A 170 8.81 1.19 12.53
C TYR A 170 9.36 2.42 11.80
N TRP A 171 9.24 3.61 12.39
CA TRP A 171 9.70 4.85 11.78
C TRP A 171 11.22 5.06 11.82
N SER A 172 11.96 4.18 12.51
CA SER A 172 13.44 4.17 12.48
C SER A 172 14.02 3.33 11.35
N LEU A 173 13.20 2.52 10.67
CA LEU A 173 13.68 1.67 9.57
C LEU A 173 14.07 2.53 8.35
N PRO A 174 15.16 2.19 7.65
CA PRO A 174 15.70 3.03 6.57
C PRO A 174 14.67 3.40 5.49
N PHE A 175 13.85 2.45 5.05
CA PHE A 175 12.83 2.72 4.04
C PHE A 175 11.72 3.64 4.57
N ASN A 176 11.19 3.35 5.77
CA ASN A 176 10.16 4.17 6.40
C ASN A 176 10.66 5.59 6.73
N MET A 177 11.95 5.77 7.03
CA MET A 177 12.57 7.08 7.20
C MET A 177 12.54 7.91 5.92
N MET A 178 12.78 7.31 4.75
CA MET A 178 12.68 8.03 3.47
C MET A 178 11.27 8.61 3.28
N ILE A 179 10.24 7.81 3.56
CA ILE A 179 8.84 8.25 3.50
C ILE A 179 8.57 9.36 4.51
N LYS A 180 8.96 9.15 5.77
CA LYS A 180 8.72 10.11 6.86
C LYS A 180 9.38 11.46 6.62
N ASN A 181 10.59 11.45 6.07
CA ASN A 181 11.38 12.65 5.80
C ASN A 181 11.07 13.26 4.43
N GLN A 182 10.14 12.68 3.66
CA GLN A 182 9.79 13.12 2.32
C GLN A 182 10.96 13.12 1.34
N GLN A 183 11.84 12.11 1.46
CA GLN A 183 13.05 11.96 0.66
C GLN A 183 12.83 10.89 -0.43
N VAL A 184 13.49 11.07 -1.58
CA VAL A 184 13.68 10.03 -2.61
C VAL A 184 12.46 9.70 -3.49
N TYR A 185 11.26 10.22 -3.22
CA TYR A 185 10.09 10.01 -4.09
C TYR A 185 9.75 11.26 -4.92
N VAL A 186 9.20 11.03 -6.12
CA VAL A 186 8.88 12.08 -7.12
C VAL A 186 7.41 12.48 -7.17
N ALA A 187 6.55 11.73 -6.48
CA ALA A 187 5.14 12.07 -6.32
C ALA A 187 4.52 11.36 -5.12
N CYS A 188 3.51 12.00 -4.53
CA CYS A 188 2.65 11.35 -3.53
C CYS A 188 1.18 11.74 -3.70
N HIS A 189 0.27 10.79 -3.50
CA HIS A 189 -1.17 11.05 -3.52
C HIS A 189 -1.90 10.30 -2.42
N LYS A 190 -2.91 10.93 -1.82
CA LYS A 190 -3.73 10.31 -0.77
C LYS A 190 -5.13 10.05 -1.29
N ILE A 191 -5.52 8.78 -1.20
CA ILE A 191 -6.83 8.29 -1.60
C ILE A 191 -7.55 7.85 -0.33
N TYR A 192 -8.78 8.32 -0.18
CA TYR A 192 -9.66 7.95 0.91
C TYR A 192 -10.89 7.29 0.32
N GLY A 193 -11.21 6.09 0.78
CA GLY A 193 -12.34 5.33 0.27
C GLY A 193 -13.02 4.56 1.39
N ASN A 194 -14.31 4.28 1.21
CA ASN A 194 -15.05 3.37 2.06
C ASN A 194 -15.26 2.06 1.30
N LEU A 195 -14.76 0.96 1.84
CA LEU A 195 -15.12 -0.36 1.35
C LEU A 195 -16.54 -0.68 1.83
N LYS A 196 -17.43 -0.95 0.88
CA LYS A 196 -18.73 -1.56 1.13
C LYS A 196 -18.67 -3.00 0.64
N ILE A 197 -19.09 -3.93 1.49
CA ILE A 197 -19.14 -5.35 1.15
C ILE A 197 -20.59 -5.66 0.79
N ASN A 198 -20.82 -5.95 -0.49
CA ASN A 198 -22.12 -6.42 -0.95
C ASN A 198 -22.19 -7.93 -0.72
N GLN A 199 -23.32 -8.42 -0.20
CA GLN A 199 -23.54 -9.84 0.12
C GLN A 199 -23.96 -10.68 -1.10
N ASN A 200 -23.35 -10.46 -2.26
CA ASN A 200 -23.61 -11.29 -3.44
C ASN A 200 -22.59 -12.43 -3.52
#